data_AF-A0A495J788-F1
#
_entry.id   AF-A0A495J788-F1
#
_cell.length_a   1.000
_cell.length_b   1.000
_cell.length_c   1.000
_cell.angle_alpha   90.00
_cell.angle_beta   90.00
_cell.angle_gamma   90.00
#
_symmetry.space_group_name_H-M   'P 1'
#
loop_
_entity.id
_entity.type
_entity.pdbx_description
1 polymer ?
#
loop_
_entity_poly.entity_id
_entity_poly.type
_entity_poly.pdbx_seq_one_letter_code
_entity_poly.pdbx_strand_id
1 'polypeptide(L)'
;MVHAASSNTDVGFGAIGFKGDSAKWVASTSLTHVGLAAGYPGDDDWAVSKPFDLRTVMPDNKGAVNIKAIYQSALTTYTYNYALAGTYKATFVATNQKLGDQKQTVKQIEITVIP
;
A
#
# COMPACT_ATOMS: atom_id res chain seq x y z
N MET A 1 -10.64 -12.34 -2.03
CA MET A 1 -10.54 -11.00 -2.63
C MET A 1 -9.87 -10.11 -1.58
N VAL A 2 -8.57 -9.84 -1.70
CA VAL A 2 -7.76 -9.11 -0.70
C VAL A 2 -7.49 -7.71 -1.25
N HIS A 3 -8.09 -6.66 -0.68
CA HIS A 3 -8.01 -5.30 -1.22
C HIS A 3 -6.83 -4.52 -0.62
N ALA A 4 -5.58 -4.91 -0.88
CA ALA A 4 -4.44 -4.09 -0.45
C ALA A 4 -4.41 -2.75 -1.20
N ALA A 5 -4.51 -1.64 -0.46
CA ALA A 5 -4.43 -0.28 -1.00
C ALA A 5 -2.96 0.11 -1.25
N SER A 6 -2.44 -0.21 -2.43
CA SER A 6 -1.03 0.05 -2.78
C SER A 6 -0.75 1.39 -3.47
N SER A 7 -1.79 2.14 -3.84
CA SER A 7 -1.69 3.49 -4.42
C SER A 7 -3.04 4.23 -4.33
N ASN A 8 -3.04 5.57 -4.43
CA ASN A 8 -4.27 6.38 -4.42
C ASN A 8 -5.23 6.05 -5.58
N THR A 9 -4.70 5.57 -6.70
CA THR A 9 -5.48 5.04 -7.83
C THR A 9 -6.14 3.69 -7.53
N ASP A 10 -5.50 2.83 -6.72
CA ASP A 10 -6.04 1.50 -6.39
C ASP A 10 -7.25 1.60 -5.45
N VAL A 11 -7.18 2.51 -4.46
CA VAL A 11 -8.32 2.76 -3.54
C VAL A 11 -9.42 3.57 -4.21
N GLY A 12 -9.12 4.23 -5.33
CA GLY A 12 -10.07 4.92 -6.20
C GLY A 12 -10.88 6.00 -5.48
N PHE A 13 -10.21 6.90 -4.78
CA PHE A 13 -10.86 8.00 -4.07
C PHE A 13 -11.72 8.85 -5.02
N GLY A 14 -13.00 9.01 -4.66
CA GLY A 14 -13.92 9.96 -5.28
C GLY A 14 -13.96 11.27 -4.49
N ALA A 15 -14.06 12.40 -5.19
CA ALA A 15 -14.20 13.71 -4.58
C ALA A 15 -15.69 14.04 -4.35
N ILE A 16 -16.01 14.53 -3.15
CA ILE A 16 -17.34 14.98 -2.76
C ILE A 16 -17.20 16.40 -2.21
N GLY A 17 -17.86 17.37 -2.86
CA GLY A 17 -17.91 18.75 -2.38
C GLY A 17 -19.20 19.02 -1.62
N PHE A 18 -19.07 19.59 -0.43
CA PHE A 18 -20.20 19.98 0.44
C PHE A 18 -20.41 21.49 0.46
N LYS A 19 -19.34 22.29 0.39
CA LYS A 19 -19.43 23.76 0.36
C LYS A 19 -18.34 24.34 -0.53
N GLY A 20 -18.76 25.08 -1.57
CA GLY A 20 -17.85 25.57 -2.61
C GLY A 20 -17.53 24.44 -3.59
N ASP A 21 -17.71 24.66 -4.89
CA ASP A 21 -17.35 23.67 -5.92
C ASP A 21 -16.02 24.04 -6.62
N SER A 22 -15.21 24.90 -5.98
CA SER A 22 -14.15 25.65 -6.65
C SER A 22 -12.78 25.00 -6.58
N ALA A 23 -12.53 24.08 -5.63
CA ALA A 23 -11.33 23.25 -5.61
C ALA A 23 -11.64 21.83 -5.13
N LYS A 24 -11.78 20.89 -6.07
CA LYS A 24 -12.04 19.48 -5.75
C LYS A 24 -10.75 18.73 -5.46
N TRP A 25 -10.86 17.71 -4.62
CA TRP A 25 -9.83 16.66 -4.53
C TRP A 25 -9.60 16.01 -5.91
N VAL A 26 -8.34 15.85 -6.29
CA VAL A 26 -7.92 15.14 -7.50
C VAL A 26 -7.13 13.91 -7.09
N ALA A 27 -7.63 12.74 -7.45
CA ALA A 27 -6.95 11.46 -7.22
C ALA A 27 -6.21 11.03 -8.48
N SER A 28 -4.88 10.97 -8.40
CA SER A 28 -4.00 10.35 -9.40
C SER A 28 -2.95 9.47 -8.68
N THR A 29 -1.67 9.53 -9.05
CA THR A 29 -0.58 8.95 -8.25
C THR A 29 -0.50 9.57 -6.85
N SER A 30 -0.95 10.81 -6.70
CA SER A 30 -1.13 11.53 -5.43
C SER A 30 -2.59 11.93 -5.24
N LEU A 31 -2.98 12.17 -3.98
CA LEU A 31 -4.25 12.80 -3.64
C LEU A 31 -3.97 14.29 -3.35
N THR A 32 -4.46 15.17 -4.21
CA THR A 32 -4.18 16.61 -4.13
C THR A 32 -5.45 17.44 -3.98
N HIS A 33 -5.37 18.48 -3.15
CA HIS A 33 -6.37 19.54 -3.04
C HIS A 33 -5.64 20.88 -3.22
N VAL A 34 -6.17 21.75 -4.07
CA VAL A 34 -5.58 23.07 -4.33
C VAL A 34 -6.34 24.10 -3.51
N GLY A 35 -5.74 24.59 -2.44
CA GLY A 35 -6.38 25.58 -1.57
C GLY A 35 -6.82 26.84 -2.33
N LEU A 36 -7.89 27.47 -1.85
CA LEU A 36 -8.45 28.69 -2.44
C LEU A 36 -7.73 29.95 -1.95
N ALA A 37 -7.89 31.06 -2.68
CA ALA A 37 -7.32 32.34 -2.33
C ALA A 37 -7.84 32.88 -0.99
N ALA A 38 -7.03 33.72 -0.32
CA ALA A 38 -7.43 34.36 0.93
C ALA A 38 -8.73 35.18 0.75
N GLY A 39 -9.67 35.03 1.68
CA GLY A 39 -10.98 35.71 1.64
C GLY A 39 -12.11 34.87 1.04
N TYR A 40 -11.84 33.65 0.56
CA TYR A 40 -12.91 32.74 0.16
C TYR A 40 -13.75 32.33 1.39
N PRO A 41 -15.10 32.25 1.28
CA PRO A 41 -16.00 31.97 2.41
C PRO A 41 -15.89 30.55 3.02
N GLY A 42 -14.86 29.79 2.65
CA GLY A 42 -14.59 28.41 3.03
C GLY A 42 -14.87 27.41 1.90
N ASP A 43 -14.15 26.30 1.96
CA ASP A 43 -14.23 25.15 1.05
C ASP A 43 -14.35 23.89 1.94
N ASP A 44 -15.32 23.02 1.66
CA ASP A 44 -15.52 21.76 2.41
C ASP A 44 -15.64 20.61 1.41
N ASP A 45 -14.50 19.95 1.18
CA ASP A 45 -14.37 18.85 0.23
C ASP A 45 -13.76 17.62 0.88
N TRP A 46 -14.33 16.48 0.54
CA TRP A 46 -13.95 15.19 1.07
C TRP A 46 -13.43 14.31 -0.06
N ALA A 47 -12.35 13.58 0.21
CA ALA A 47 -11.92 12.46 -0.61
C ALA A 47 -12.37 11.16 0.06
N VAL A 48 -13.25 10.40 -0.59
CA VAL A 48 -13.80 9.16 -0.04
C VAL A 48 -13.35 7.98 -0.89
N SER A 49 -12.72 6.98 -0.27
CA SER A 49 -12.27 5.78 -0.96
C SER A 49 -13.43 4.89 -1.40
N LYS A 50 -13.18 3.96 -2.34
CA LYS A 50 -14.08 2.84 -2.55
C LYS A 50 -14.18 1.98 -1.28
N PRO A 51 -15.27 1.20 -1.09
CA PRO A 51 -15.34 0.24 -0.01
C PRO A 51 -14.21 -0.79 -0.12
N PHE A 52 -13.54 -1.07 1.00
CA PHE A 52 -12.59 -2.17 1.10
C PHE A 52 -12.85 -2.97 2.38
N ASP A 53 -12.65 -4.28 2.29
CA ASP A 53 -12.90 -5.19 3.40
C ASP A 53 -11.67 -5.26 4.32
N LEU A 54 -11.80 -4.65 5.50
CA LEU A 54 -10.78 -4.59 6.55
C LEU A 54 -10.34 -5.95 7.09
N ARG A 55 -11.06 -7.03 6.79
CA ARG A 55 -10.74 -8.40 7.21
C ARG A 55 -9.96 -9.17 6.16
N THR A 56 -10.03 -8.73 4.90
CA THR A 56 -9.33 -9.39 3.79
C THR A 56 -8.15 -8.58 3.27
N VAL A 57 -8.04 -7.28 3.56
CA VAL A 57 -6.69 -6.69 3.67
C VAL A 57 -5.96 -7.53 4.69
N MET A 58 -4.99 -8.34 4.25
CA MET A 58 -4.03 -8.90 5.19
C MET A 58 -3.53 -7.71 6.00
N PRO A 59 -3.78 -7.65 7.33
CA PRO A 59 -2.98 -6.76 8.16
C PRO A 59 -1.55 -7.16 7.82
N ASP A 60 -0.71 -6.20 7.39
CA ASP A 60 0.72 -6.41 7.13
C ASP A 60 1.18 -7.48 8.12
N ASN A 61 1.42 -8.71 7.62
CA ASN A 61 1.52 -9.91 8.45
C ASN A 61 2.35 -9.51 9.66
N LYS A 62 1.82 -9.52 10.89
CA LYS A 62 2.47 -8.81 12.00
C LYS A 62 3.94 -9.27 12.11
N GLY A 63 4.90 -8.39 11.80
CA GLY A 63 6.33 -8.74 11.72
C GLY A 63 6.90 -9.06 10.33
N ALA A 64 6.11 -8.93 9.26
CA ALA A 64 6.58 -9.01 7.88
C ALA A 64 7.24 -7.69 7.49
N VAL A 65 8.44 -7.78 6.93
CA VAL A 65 9.17 -6.63 6.42
C VAL A 65 8.81 -6.46 4.96
N ASN A 66 8.21 -5.32 4.61
CA ASN A 66 7.99 -4.96 3.22
C ASN A 66 9.34 -4.63 2.56
N ILE A 67 9.79 -5.51 1.66
CA ILE A 67 11.10 -5.39 1.00
C ILE A 67 11.05 -4.70 -0.37
N LYS A 68 9.85 -4.45 -0.92
CA LYS A 68 9.61 -3.67 -2.15
C LYS A 68 8.20 -3.08 -2.20
N ALA A 69 8.04 -1.96 -2.90
CA ALA A 69 6.73 -1.41 -3.26
C ALA A 69 6.19 -1.99 -4.58
N ILE A 70 4.91 -1.74 -4.89
CA ILE A 70 4.26 -2.23 -6.12
C ILE A 70 4.80 -1.56 -7.39
N TYR A 71 5.16 -0.28 -7.30
CA TYR A 71 5.64 0.54 -8.41
C TYR A 71 7.16 0.39 -8.65
N GLN A 72 7.86 -0.31 -7.77
CA GLN A 72 9.28 -0.56 -7.91
C GLN A 72 9.54 -1.76 -8.82
N SER A 73 10.63 -1.69 -9.57
CA SER A 73 11.18 -2.78 -10.36
C SER A 73 11.31 -4.08 -9.55
N ALA A 74 11.39 -5.21 -10.24
CA ALA A 74 11.62 -6.49 -9.59
C ALA A 74 12.91 -6.43 -8.74
N LEU A 75 12.79 -6.74 -7.45
CA LEU A 75 13.93 -6.81 -6.55
C LEU A 75 14.70 -8.09 -6.86
N THR A 76 15.95 -7.95 -7.29
CA THR A 76 16.82 -9.09 -7.62
C THR A 76 17.65 -9.56 -6.43
N THR A 77 17.91 -8.69 -5.47
CA THR A 77 18.71 -8.97 -4.27
C THR A 77 18.09 -8.32 -3.03
N TYR A 78 18.17 -9.02 -1.90
CA TYR A 78 17.75 -8.51 -0.60
C TYR A 78 18.76 -8.96 0.46
N THR A 79 19.22 -8.02 1.28
CA THR A 79 20.20 -8.28 2.34
C THR A 79 19.55 -8.10 3.69
N TYR A 80 19.78 -9.04 4.61
CA TYR A 80 19.30 -8.97 5.97
C TYR A 80 20.38 -9.45 6.94
N ASN A 81 20.54 -8.75 8.06
CA ASN A 81 21.53 -9.05 9.09
C ASN A 81 20.86 -9.74 10.27
N TYR A 82 21.26 -10.98 10.55
CA TYR A 82 20.84 -11.70 11.76
C TYR A 82 21.76 -11.31 12.91
N ALA A 83 21.20 -10.67 13.93
CA ALA A 83 21.99 -10.14 15.06
C ALA A 83 22.49 -11.21 16.02
N LEU A 84 21.88 -12.40 16.02
CA LEU A 84 22.21 -13.50 16.92
C LEU A 84 22.52 -14.76 16.10
N ALA A 85 23.38 -15.61 16.65
CA ALA A 85 23.59 -16.96 16.12
C ALA A 85 22.32 -17.80 16.30
N GLY A 86 22.05 -18.69 15.35
CA GLY A 86 20.87 -19.54 15.35
C GLY A 86 20.46 -20.02 13.96
N THR A 87 19.48 -20.91 13.93
CA THR A 87 18.86 -21.39 12.69
C THR A 87 17.56 -20.62 12.44
N TYR A 88 17.48 -20.00 11.27
CA TYR A 88 16.37 -19.16 10.83
C TYR A 88 15.74 -19.74 9.58
N LYS A 89 14.44 -19.51 9.40
CA LYS A 89 13.73 -19.79 8.15
C LYS A 89 13.28 -18.49 7.50
N ALA A 90 14.08 -18.00 6.56
CA ALA A 90 13.71 -16.85 5.74
C ALA A 90 12.56 -17.25 4.81
N THR A 91 11.43 -16.56 4.91
CA THR A 91 10.24 -16.81 4.08
C THR A 91 9.95 -15.59 3.21
N PHE A 92 10.02 -15.77 1.89
CA PHE A 92 9.68 -14.75 0.91
C PHE A 92 8.31 -15.09 0.32
N VAL A 93 7.39 -14.12 0.40
CA VAL A 93 6.07 -14.22 -0.23
C VAL A 93 6.01 -13.18 -1.34
N ALA A 94 5.86 -13.66 -2.58
CA ALA A 94 5.66 -12.82 -3.75
C ALA A 94 4.22 -12.95 -4.21
N THR A 95 3.51 -11.83 -4.25
CA THR A 95 2.12 -11.76 -4.71
C THR A 95 2.02 -10.84 -5.91
N ASN A 96 1.38 -11.32 -6.97
CA ASN A 96 0.92 -10.51 -8.08
C ASN A 96 -0.61 -10.62 -8.12
N GLN A 97 -1.27 -9.47 -8.03
CA GLN A 97 -2.71 -9.41 -7.91
C GLN A 97 -3.28 -8.39 -8.88
N LYS A 98 -4.34 -8.79 -9.59
CA LYS A 98 -5.22 -7.93 -10.37
C LYS A 98 -6.67 -8.19 -9.96
N LEU A 99 -7.60 -7.39 -10.47
CA LEU A 99 -9.03 -7.62 -10.21
C LEU A 99 -9.43 -9.04 -10.67
N GLY A 100 -9.89 -9.86 -9.71
CA GLY A 100 -10.37 -11.22 -9.97
C GLY A 100 -9.30 -12.31 -10.14
N ASP A 101 -8.00 -11.99 -10.07
CA ASP A 101 -6.92 -12.97 -10.24
C ASP A 101 -5.76 -12.66 -9.29
N GLN A 102 -5.31 -13.68 -8.58
CA GLN A 102 -4.21 -13.60 -7.62
C GLN A 102 -3.27 -14.77 -7.85
N LYS A 103 -1.99 -14.44 -8.02
CA LYS A 103 -0.90 -15.42 -8.06
C LYS A 103 0.03 -15.16 -6.90
N GLN A 104 0.30 -16.20 -6.13
CA GLN A 104 1.20 -16.15 -5.00
C GLN A 104 2.28 -17.22 -5.15
N THR A 105 3.50 -16.88 -4.80
CA THR A 105 4.61 -17.84 -4.65
C THR A 105 5.24 -17.64 -3.28
N VAL A 106 5.49 -18.75 -2.58
CA VAL A 106 6.21 -18.76 -1.31
C VAL A 106 7.54 -19.48 -1.54
N LYS A 107 8.64 -18.86 -1.11
CA LYS A 107 9.97 -19.46 -1.11
C LYS A 107 10.51 -19.42 0.31
N GLN A 108 11.11 -20.53 0.73
CA GLN A 108 11.67 -20.68 2.07
C GLN A 108 13.12 -21.13 1.95
N ILE A 109 13.98 -20.51 2.77
CA ILE A 109 15.40 -20.81 2.83
C ILE A 109 15.76 -20.94 4.31
N GLU A 110 16.40 -22.05 4.66
CA GLU A 110 16.97 -22.23 6.00
C GLU A 110 18.36 -21.61 6.03
N ILE A 111 18.63 -20.83 7.07
CA ILE A 111 19.89 -20.09 7.25
C ILE A 111 20.40 -20.40 8.64
N THR A 112 21.62 -20.91 8.72
CA THR A 112 22.30 -21.13 10.01
C THR A 112 23.39 -20.08 10.18
N VAL A 113 23.27 -19.29 11.23
CA VAL A 113 24.25 -18.26 11.63
C VAL A 113 25.05 -18.82 12.79
N ILE A 114 26.37 -18.94 12.60
CA ILE A 114 27.31 -19.40 13.61
C ILE A 114 28.04 -18.21 14.27
N PRO A 115 28.46 -18.33 15.54
CA PRO A 115 29.25 -17.30 16.22
C PRO A 115 30.61 -17.03 15.57
#